data_AF-A0A2Z2J1Y5-F1
#
_entry.id   AF-A0A2Z2J1Y5-F1
#
_cell.length_a   1.000
_cell.length_b   1.000
_cell.length_c   1.000
_cell.angle_alpha   90.00
_cell.angle_beta   90.00
_cell.angle_gamma   90.00
#
_symmetry.space_group_name_H-M   'P 1'
#
loop_
_entity.id
_entity.type
_entity.pdbx_description
1 polymer ?
#
loop_
_entity_poly.entity_id
_entity_poly.type
_entity_poly.pdbx_seq_one_letter_code
_entity_poly.pdbx_strand_id
1 'polypeptide(L)' 'MHTQGPWTSVGEVELATLRWVHWWNTKRLHEALAYATPQEVETEYYLTQPINTVKCPGFCS' A
#
# COMPACT_ATOMS: atom_id res chain seq x y z
N MET A 1 11.68 -10.48 -16.82
CA MET A 1 10.87 -11.39 -15.97
C MET A 1 11.83 -12.19 -15.13
N HIS A 2 11.63 -12.28 -13.82
CA HIS A 2 12.52 -13.03 -12.92
C HIS A 2 12.64 -14.47 -13.42
N THR A 3 13.79 -14.81 -14.02
CA THR A 3 14.16 -16.17 -14.42
C THR A 3 14.75 -16.89 -13.23
N GLN A 4 14.02 -16.89 -12.11
CA GLN A 4 14.31 -17.80 -11.01
C GLN A 4 13.74 -19.14 -11.44
N GLY A 5 14.49 -20.22 -11.24
CA GLY A 5 14.08 -21.58 -11.60
C GLY A 5 12.76 -21.99 -10.92
N PRO A 6 12.31 -23.24 -11.11
CA PRO A 6 11.08 -23.70 -10.49
C PRO A 6 11.12 -23.47 -8.96
N TRP A 7 10.01 -22.96 -8.42
CA TRP A 7 9.83 -22.76 -6.98
C TRP A 7 10.00 -24.10 -6.25
N THR A 8 10.90 -24.13 -5.26
CA THR A 8 11.25 -25.34 -4.52
C THR A 8 10.48 -25.48 -3.20
N SER A 9 9.83 -24.40 -2.76
CA SER A 9 9.01 -24.39 -1.54
C SER A 9 7.91 -23.31 -1.57
N VAL A 10 6.92 -23.45 -0.69
CA VAL A 10 5.86 -22.44 -0.49
C VAL A 10 6.46 -21.10 -0.05
N GLY A 11 7.49 -21.11 0.80
CA GLY A 11 8.13 -19.89 1.30
C GLY A 11 8.78 -19.06 0.20
N GLU A 12 9.30 -19.69 -0.86
CA GLU A 12 9.84 -18.94 -2.01
C GLU A 12 8.72 -18.21 -2.77
N VAL A 13 7.57 -18.86 -2.96
CA VAL A 13 6.40 -18.26 -3.61
C VAL A 13 5.86 -17.11 -2.78
N GLU A 14 5.73 -17.29 -1.47
CA GLU A 14 5.32 -16.24 -0.53
C GLU A 14 6.26 -15.05 -0.61
N LEU A 15 7.57 -15.28 -0.55
CA LEU A 15 8.56 -14.21 -0.60
C LEU A 15 8.55 -13.48 -1.95
N ALA A 16 8.34 -14.19 -3.05
CA ALA A 16 8.19 -13.56 -4.36
C ALA A 16 6.91 -12.73 -4.47
N THR A 17 5.82 -13.23 -3.91
CA THR A 17 4.56 -12.50 -3.84
C THR A 17 4.73 -11.24 -2.99
N LEU A 18 5.36 -11.33 -1.82
CA LEU A 18 5.66 -10.18 -0.97
C LEU A 18 6.51 -9.14 -1.70
N ARG A 19 7.55 -9.58 -2.43
CA ARG A 19 8.37 -8.68 -3.25
C ARG A 19 7.56 -7.99 -4.35
N TRP A 20 6.69 -8.74 -5.03
CA TRP A 20 5.84 -8.19 -6.08
C TRP A 20 4.84 -7.17 -5.53
N VAL A 21 4.13 -7.50 -4.44
CA VAL A 21 3.19 -6.60 -3.76
C VAL A 21 3.90 -5.34 -3.30
N HIS A 22 5.08 -5.47 -2.68
CA HIS A 22 5.86 -4.33 -2.23
C HIS A 22 6.24 -3.41 -3.40
N TRP A 23 6.74 -3.96 -4.50
CA TRP A 23 7.08 -3.17 -5.69
C TRP A 23 5.84 -2.48 -6.29
N TRP A 24 4.72 -3.20 -6.41
CA TRP A 24 3.47 -2.67 -6.93
C TRP A 24 2.96 -1.49 -6.10
N ASN A 25 3.00 -1.59 -4.78
CA ASN A 25 2.46 -0.57 -3.90
C ASN A 25 3.39 0.64 -3.70
N THR A 26 4.71 0.45 -3.78
CA THR A 26 5.68 1.47 -3.31
C THR A 26 6.63 2.00 -4.38
N LYS A 27 6.71 1.34 -5.55
CA LYS A 27 7.69 1.70 -6.61
C LYS A 27 7.06 1.82 -7.99
N ARG A 28 5.98 1.10 -8.27
CA ARG A 28 5.30 1.15 -9.56
C ARG A 28 4.45 2.43 -9.64
N LEU A 29 4.67 3.23 -10.67
CA LEU A 29 3.83 4.40 -10.98
C LEU A 29 2.59 3.95 -11.76
N HIS A 30 1.44 4.53 -11.44
CA HIS A 30 0.17 4.24 -12.10
C HIS A 30 -0.35 5.46 -12.83
N GLU A 31 -0.53 5.36 -14.16
CA GLU A 31 -1.07 6.47 -14.98
C GLU A 31 -2.45 6.93 -14.47
N ALA A 32 -3.32 5.99 -14.09
CA ALA A 32 -4.63 6.30 -13.50
C ALA A 32 -4.56 7.05 -12.16
N LEU A 33 -3.40 7.00 -11.47
CA LEU A 33 -3.12 7.74 -10.25
C LEU A 33 -2.27 8.99 -10.54
N ALA A 34 -2.35 9.54 -11.75
CA ALA A 34 -1.52 10.66 -12.19
C ALA A 34 -0.01 10.41 -12.02
N TYR A 35 0.42 9.17 -12.31
CA TYR A 35 1.80 8.71 -12.14
C TYR A 35 2.31 8.72 -10.68
N ALA A 36 1.41 8.61 -9.70
CA ALA A 36 1.77 8.31 -8.31
C ALA A 36 1.75 6.80 -8.02
N THR A 37 2.40 6.40 -6.93
CA THR A 37 2.28 5.06 -6.36
C THR A 37 1.00 4.94 -5.52
N PRO A 38 0.44 3.72 -5.38
CA PRO A 38 -0.71 3.50 -4.50
C PRO A 38 -0.47 3.96 -3.06
N GLN A 39 0.74 3.74 -2.51
CA GLN A 39 1.09 4.17 -1.16
C GLN A 39 1.06 5.70 -1.00
N GLU A 40 1.53 6.45 -2.00
CA GLU A 40 1.50 7.92 -1.96
C GLU A 40 0.06 8.44 -1.95
N VAL A 41 -0.80 7.88 -2.80
CA VAL A 41 -2.23 8.24 -2.85
C VAL A 41 -2.93 7.92 -1.53
N GLU A 42 -2.68 6.75 -0.96
CA GLU A 42 -3.24 6.35 0.33
C GLU A 42 -2.76 7.28 1.47
N THR A 43 -1.47 7.64 1.47
CA THR A 43 -0.89 8.56 2.43
C THR A 43 -1.57 9.94 2.34
N GLU A 44 -1.68 10.49 1.14
CA GLU A 44 -2.38 11.76 0.91
C GLU A 44 -3.84 11.68 1.36
N TYR A 45 -4.53 10.59 1.04
CA TYR A 45 -5.92 10.36 1.45
C TYR A 45 -6.07 10.39 2.99
N TYR A 46 -5.19 9.74 3.76
CA TYR A 46 -5.25 9.79 5.22
C TYR A 46 -4.83 11.14 5.83
N LEU A 47 -3.94 11.89 5.17
CA LEU A 47 -3.55 13.22 5.63
C LEU A 47 -4.63 14.28 5.36
N THR A 48 -5.37 14.13 4.27
CA THR A 48 -6.39 15.08 3.81
C THR A 48 -7.80 14.73 4.26
N GLN A 49 -8.04 13.49 4.70
CA GLN A 49 -9.30 13.12 5.29
C GLN A 49 -9.58 14.04 6.49
N PRO A 50 -10.74 14.71 6.54
CA PRO A 50 -11.18 15.34 7.77
C PRO A 50 -11.18 14.21 8.80
N ILE A 51 -10.46 14.42 9.91
CA ILE A 51 -10.60 13.51 11.03
C ILE A 51 -12.10 13.51 11.32
N ASN A 52 -12.78 12.40 11.03
CA ASN A 52 -14.09 12.09 11.61
C ASN A 52 -13.84 11.81 13.09
N THR A 53 -13.23 12.78 13.76
CA THR A 53 -13.33 12.93 15.18
C THR A 53 -14.82 13.12 15.32
N VAL A 54 -15.48 12.09 15.84
CA VAL A 54 -16.54 12.37 16.79
C VAL A 54 -15.91 13.37 17.75
N LYS A 55 -16.09 14.66 17.43
CA LYS A 55 -15.78 15.74 18.33
C LYS A 55 -16.83 15.49 19.40
N CYS A 56 -16.49 14.65 20.38
CA CYS A 56 -17.31 14.48 21.56
C CYS A 56 -17.61 15.92 22.00
N PRO A 57 -18.87 16.39 21.85
CA PRO A 57 -19.20 17.73 22.25
C PRO A 57 -18.92 17.75 23.74
N GLY A 58 -17.93 18.55 24.14
CA GLY A 58 -17.22 18.39 25.39
C GLY A 58 -18.15 18.14 26.56
N PHE A 59 -18.09 16.93 27.11
CA PHE A 59 -18.53 16.61 28.47
C PHE A 59 -17.89 15.26 28.89
N CYS A 60 -16.58 15.27 29.08
CA CYS A 60 -15.99 14.35 30.05
C CYS A 60 -16.06 15.07 31.40
N SER A 61 -17.09 14.74 32.18
CA SER A 61 -17.01 14.76 33.64
C SER A 61 -16.27 13.52 34.11
#